data_AF-A0A6N2ARN8-F1
#
_entry.id   AF-A0A6N2ARN8-F1
#
_cell.length_a   1.000
_cell.length_b   1.000
_cell.length_c   1.000
_cell.angle_alpha   90.00
_cell.angle_beta   90.00
_cell.angle_gamma   90.00
#
_symmetry.space_group_name_H-M   'P 1'
#
loop_
_entity.id
_entity.type
_entity.pdbx_description
1 polymer ?
#
loop_
_entity_poly.entity_id
_entity_poly.type
_entity_poly.pdbx_seq_one_letter_code
_entity_poly.pdbx_strand_id
1 'polypeptide(L)' 'MASNSGHSDGRMREICLELEDVRHHLRGLELQMRDARAAYNLRDFGNLLHRRATYLEREAELEKELKTKFNFFYRRFL' A
#
# COMPACT_ATOMS: atom_id res chain seq x y z
N MET A 1 33.06 2.04 -15.89
CA MET A 1 32.11 2.09 -14.76
C MET A 1 30.82 1.46 -15.24
N ALA A 2 30.67 0.14 -15.06
CA ALA A 2 29.53 -0.62 -15.60
C ALA A 2 28.32 -0.48 -14.68
N SER A 3 27.28 0.17 -15.21
CA SER A 3 25.85 0.07 -14.97
C SER A 3 25.36 -0.60 -13.68
N ASN A 4 25.03 0.21 -12.68
CA ASN A 4 24.18 -0.18 -11.54
C ASN A 4 22.67 -0.16 -11.87
N SER A 5 22.28 0.05 -13.13
CA SER A 5 20.90 0.29 -13.55
C SER A 5 19.97 -0.93 -13.43
N GLY A 6 20.50 -2.15 -13.54
CA GLY A 6 19.66 -3.36 -13.47
C GLY A 6 19.09 -3.63 -12.07
N HIS A 7 19.80 -3.23 -11.01
CA HIS A 7 19.36 -3.45 -9.63
C HIS A 7 18.33 -2.40 -9.19
N SER A 8 18.46 -1.17 -9.69
CA SER A 8 17.47 -0.11 -9.45
C SER A 8 16.14 -0.40 -10.13
N ASP A 9 16.17 -0.91 -11.36
CA ASP A 9 14.95 -1.23 -12.11
C ASP A 9 14.16 -2.40 -11.49
N GLY A 10 14.88 -3.41 -10.99
CA GLY A 10 14.28 -4.55 -10.27
C GLY A 10 13.53 -4.12 -9.00
N ARG A 11 14.19 -3.36 -8.12
CA ARG A 11 13.58 -2.89 -6.87
C ARG A 11 12.41 -1.94 -7.13
N MET A 12 12.52 -1.05 -8.13
CA MET A 12 11.41 -0.17 -8.51
C MET A 12 10.17 -0.97 -8.92
N ARG A 13 10.35 -2.02 -9.75
CA ARG A 13 9.26 -2.91 -10.15
C ARG A 13 8.63 -3.66 -8.97
N GLU A 14 9.45 -4.16 -8.05
CA GLU A 14 8.97 -4.82 -6.83
C GLU A 14 8.12 -3.87 -5.99
N ILE A 15 8.58 -2.64 -5.75
CA ILE A 15 7.82 -1.65 -4.98
C ILE A 15 6.48 -1.33 -5.65
N CYS A 16 6.45 -1.24 -6.99
CA CYS A 16 5.19 -1.06 -7.72
C CYS A 16 4.20 -2.21 -7.49
N LEU A 17 4.68 -3.46 -7.51
CA LEU A 17 3.84 -4.64 -7.22
C LEU A 17 3.38 -4.67 -5.76
N GLU A 18 4.26 -4.34 -4.81
CA GLU A 18 3.91 -4.21 -3.40
C GLU A 18 2.83 -3.14 -3.19
N LEU A 19 2.91 -2.00 -3.88
CA LEU A 19 1.89 -0.94 -3.83
C LEU A 19 0.54 -1.42 -4.36
N GLU A 20 0.53 -2.15 -5.48
CA GLU A 20 -0.69 -2.71 -6.05
C GLU A 20 -1.38 -3.67 -5.07
N ASP A 21 -0.59 -4.54 -4.41
CA ASP A 21 -1.09 -5.49 -3.42
C ASP A 21 -1.61 -4.81 -2.16
N VAL A 22 -0.86 -3.85 -1.59
CA VAL A 22 -1.28 -3.05 -0.44
C VAL A 22 -2.61 -2.33 -0.73
N ARG A 23 -2.74 -1.74 -1.93
CA ARG A 23 -3.99 -1.07 -2.34
C ARG A 23 -5.14 -2.04 -2.54
N HIS A 24 -4.88 -3.24 -3.05
CA HIS A 24 -5.88 -4.30 -3.12
C HIS A 24 -6.39 -4.67 -1.72
N HIS A 25 -5.50 -4.82 -0.76
CA HIS A 25 -5.84 -5.10 0.64
C HIS A 25 -6.63 -3.97 1.30
N LEU A 26 -6.26 -2.71 1.05
CA LEU A 26 -7.01 -1.54 1.53
C LEU A 26 -8.46 -1.52 1.01
N ARG A 27 -8.68 -1.79 -0.27
CA ARG A 27 -10.04 -1.90 -0.85
C ARG A 27 -10.84 -3.04 -0.21
N GLY A 28 -10.21 -4.18 0.02
CA GLY A 28 -10.84 -5.31 0.72
C GLY A 28 -11.25 -4.96 2.16
N LEU A 29 -10.39 -4.24 2.88
CA LEU A 29 -10.69 -3.76 4.24
C LEU A 29 -11.85 -2.77 4.27
N GLU A 30 -11.98 -1.90 3.27
CA GLU A 30 -13.11 -0.96 3.20
C GLU A 30 -14.46 -1.68 3.11
N LEU A 31 -14.54 -2.76 2.35
CA LEU A 31 -15.73 -3.62 2.30
C LEU A 31 -16.00 -4.29 3.65
N GLN A 32 -14.98 -4.91 4.25
CA GLN A 32 -15.11 -5.56 5.57
C GLN A 32 -15.54 -4.57 6.66
N MET A 33 -15.02 -3.35 6.64
CA MET A 33 -15.38 -2.29 7.57
C MET A 33 -16.82 -1.84 7.42
N ARG A 34 -17.33 -1.75 6.18
CA ARG A 34 -18.73 -1.47 5.91
C ARG A 34 -19.63 -2.54 6.53
N ASP A 35 -19.28 -3.80 6.35
CA ASP A 35 -20.05 -4.93 6.88
C ASP A 35 -20.03 -4.98 8.41
N ALA A 36 -18.85 -4.82 9.03
CA ALA A 36 -18.70 -4.77 10.48
C ALA A 36 -19.48 -3.60 11.11
N ARG A 37 -19.48 -2.43 10.44
CA ARG A 37 -20.28 -1.27 10.86
C ARG A 37 -21.78 -1.55 10.75
N ALA A 38 -22.23 -2.16 9.66
CA ALA A 38 -23.64 -2.53 9.47
C ALA A 38 -24.13 -3.56 10.51
N ALA A 39 -23.23 -4.45 10.93
CA ALA A 39 -23.48 -5.44 11.97
C ALA A 39 -23.32 -4.91 13.42
N TYR A 40 -23.04 -3.60 13.61
CA TYR A 40 -22.74 -2.98 14.91
C TYR A 40 -21.63 -3.69 15.72
N ASN A 41 -20.71 -4.38 15.04
CA ASN A 41 -19.63 -5.11 15.67
C ASN A 41 -18.40 -4.20 15.84
N LEU A 42 -18.40 -3.42 16.93
CA LEU A 42 -17.36 -2.43 17.22
C LEU A 42 -15.97 -3.02 17.43
N ARG A 43 -15.89 -4.25 17.97
CA ARG A 43 -14.61 -4.94 18.17
C ARG A 43 -13.95 -5.26 16.84
N ASP A 44 -14.70 -5.89 15.93
CA ASP A 44 -14.18 -6.22 14.61
C ASP A 44 -13.89 -4.97 13.79
N PHE A 45 -14.75 -3.94 13.89
CA PHE A 45 -14.50 -2.65 13.28
C PHE A 45 -13.19 -2.01 13.77
N GLY A 46 -12.90 -2.06 15.07
CA GLY A 46 -11.64 -1.59 15.64
C GLY A 46 -10.42 -2.36 15.13
N ASN A 47 -10.51 -3.69 15.04
CA ASN A 47 -9.44 -4.52 14.47
C ASN A 47 -9.18 -4.19 13.00
N LEU A 48 -10.24 -3.97 12.22
CA LEU A 48 -10.15 -3.60 10.81
C LEU A 48 -9.54 -2.21 10.63
N LEU A 49 -9.89 -1.24 11.48
CA LEU A 49 -9.25 0.08 11.51
C LEU A 49 -7.75 -0.01 11.75
N HIS A 50 -7.34 -0.81 12.74
CA HIS A 50 -5.92 -0.99 13.03
C HIS A 50 -5.17 -1.59 11.84
N ARG A 51 -5.72 -2.65 11.22
CA ARG A 51 -5.14 -3.24 10.00
C ARG A 51 -5.06 -2.24 8.85
N ARG A 52 -6.11 -1.43 8.65
CA ARG A 52 -6.13 -0.38 7.62
C ARG A 52 -5.04 0.66 7.86
N ALA A 53 -4.80 1.06 9.11
CA ALA A 53 -3.72 1.98 9.45
C ALA A 53 -2.34 1.40 9.07
N THR A 54 -2.07 0.14 9.40
CA THR A 54 -0.80 -0.53 9.04
C THR A 54 -0.58 -0.57 7.53
N TYR A 55 -1.61 -0.85 6.73
CA TYR A 55 -1.48 -0.85 5.27
C TYR A 55 -1.27 0.56 4.69
N LEU A 56 -1.89 1.60 5.27
CA LEU A 56 -1.66 2.99 4.87
C LEU A 56 -0.25 3.46 5.21
N GLU A 57 0.28 3.08 6.36
CA GLU A 57 1.68 3.33 6.73
C GLU A 57 2.61 2.67 5.72
N ARG A 58 2.36 1.40 5.38
CA ARG A 58 3.15 0.69 4.37
C ARG A 58 3.06 1.34 2.99
N GLU A 59 1.86 1.75 2.55
CA GLU A 59 1.68 2.47 1.28
C GLU A 59 2.53 3.74 1.25
N ALA A 60 2.49 4.55 2.31
CA ALA A 60 3.26 5.78 2.42
C ALA A 60 4.78 5.54 2.43
N GLU A 61 5.25 4.47 3.09
CA GLU A 61 6.67 4.07 3.07
C GLU A 61 7.15 3.72 1.65
N LEU A 62 6.36 2.93 0.92
CA LEU A 62 6.69 2.51 -0.45
C LEU A 62 6.66 3.70 -1.42
N GLU A 63 5.68 4.59 -1.31
CA GLU A 63 5.62 5.83 -2.10
C GLU A 63 6.82 6.75 -1.80
N LYS A 64 7.21 6.86 -0.53
CA LYS A 64 8.41 7.60 -0.13
C LYS A 64 9.67 6.97 -0.71
N GLU A 65 9.78 5.64 -0.71
CA GLU A 65 10.92 4.93 -1.30
C GLU A 65 11.01 5.21 -2.82
N LEU A 66 9.90 5.10 -3.56
CA LEU A 66 9.85 5.43 -4.98
C LEU A 66 10.29 6.86 -5.27
N LYS A 67 9.78 7.82 -4.51
CA LYS A 67 10.12 9.22 -4.68
C LYS A 67 11.59 9.50 -4.36
N THR A 68 12.10 8.98 -3.25
CA THR A 68 13.44 9.32 -2.75
C THR A 68 14.56 8.59 -3.48
N LYS A 69 14.37 7.32 -3.84
CA LYS A 69 15.41 6.50 -4.46
C LYS A 69 15.37 6.52 -5.99
N PHE A 70 14.19 6.70 -6.58
CA PHE A 70 14.00 6.56 -8.03
C PHE A 70 13.48 7.84 -8.70
N ASN A 71 13.18 8.89 -7.93
CA ASN A 71 12.50 10.10 -8.40
C ASN A 71 11.20 9.76 -9.19
N PHE A 72 10.56 8.66 -8.79
CA PHE A 72 9.38 8.11 -9.47
C PHE A 72 8.14 8.40 -8.63
N PHE A 73 7.13 8.98 -9.26
CA PHE A 73 5.82 9.22 -8.65
C PHE A 73 4.83 8.20 -9.20
N TYR A 74 4.50 7.19 -8.39
CA TYR A 74 3.49 6.20 -8.75
C TYR A 74 2.11 6.87 -8.71
N ARG A 75 1.70 7.47 -9.83
CA ARG A 75 0.42 8.17 -9.92
C ARG A 75 -0.75 7.20 -9.79
N ARG A 76 -1.64 7.56 -8.87
CA ARG A 76 -2.98 7.02 -8.67
C ARG A 76 -3.79 7.17 -9.95
N PHE A 77 -4.13 6.07 -10.62
CA PHE A 77 -5.34 6.06 -11.45
C PHE A 77 -6.51 5.98 -10.46
N LEU A 78 -7.16 7.13 -10.27
CA LEU A 78 -8.42 7.25 -9.54
C LEU A 78 -9.55 6.63 -10.37
#